data_AF-A0A8S2ZYX6-F1
#
_entry.id   AF-A0A8S2ZYX6-F1
#
_cell.length_a   1.000
_cell.length_b   1.000
_cell.length_c   1.000
_cell.angle_alpha   90.00
_cell.angle_beta   90.00
_cell.angle_gamma   90.00
#
_symmetry.space_group_name_H-M   'P 1'
#
loop_
_entity.id
_entity.type
_entity.pdbx_description
1 polymer ?
#
loop_
_entity_poly.entity_id
_entity_poly.type
_entity_poly.pdbx_seq_one_letter_code
_entity_poly.pdbx_strand_id
1 'polypeptide(L)'
;IKYDSLRYAYVSRAQIEFDNDPLLDGMILSVRLDNESIETTNMTYLTRGLWWTPRYEVMVIDDRSATLRALADLNNEHQRLYDTTRSQLVTGSIPLASNSVRAPAPMEAQRVELMAGSMSDASLSISSIPDSTNFGSYSYNITHKFSLLPKSIKTFPFLSAMISFNYTLETSVYLSTGAASGLFQRIFIIKPSEFLPAGTITFYLATTGITLGQGRLTDTPKQSEQKISVGNDPDVRFNIISVITAINQTPTYGQDLDVNVTVSNRKDKQTVSVKLTINSGFRNTTLLIKNLSSSNIRINQSSNDKSILIIQATIQPNQNERCNFSLKQLS
;
A
#
# COMPACT_ATOMS: atom_id res chain seq x y z
N ILE A 1 -3.54 -2.43 -41.19
CA ILE A 1 -2.34 -3.28 -41.35
C ILE A 1 -2.59 -4.21 -42.52
N LYS A 2 -1.76 -4.14 -43.57
CA LYS A 2 -1.65 -5.24 -44.52
C LYS A 2 -1.12 -6.41 -43.69
N TYR A 3 -2.01 -7.33 -43.38
CA TYR A 3 -1.68 -8.55 -42.65
C TYR A 3 -0.79 -9.38 -43.57
N ASP A 4 0.49 -9.44 -43.24
CA ASP A 4 1.38 -10.45 -43.76
C ASP A 4 0.84 -11.80 -43.26
N SER A 5 0.14 -12.50 -44.15
CA SER A 5 -0.51 -13.80 -43.90
C SER A 5 0.48 -14.93 -43.60
N LEU A 6 1.79 -14.62 -43.56
CA LEU A 6 2.86 -15.56 -43.27
C LEU A 6 3.26 -15.61 -41.79
N ARG A 7 2.74 -14.73 -40.91
CA ARG A 7 3.18 -14.67 -39.49
C ARG A 7 2.11 -14.95 -38.43
N TYR A 8 0.83 -14.84 -38.78
CA TYR A 8 -0.26 -15.04 -37.83
C TYR A 8 -1.38 -15.84 -38.49
N ALA A 9 -1.67 -17.03 -37.95
CA ALA A 9 -2.81 -17.84 -38.36
C ALA A 9 -3.99 -17.54 -37.43
N TYR A 10 -5.15 -17.23 -38.00
CA TYR A 10 -6.42 -17.27 -37.27
C TYR A 10 -6.90 -18.70 -37.27
N VAL A 11 -6.85 -19.33 -36.10
CA VAL A 11 -7.26 -20.72 -35.90
C VAL A 11 -8.54 -20.68 -35.10
N SER A 12 -9.64 -21.12 -35.72
CA SER A 12 -10.90 -21.28 -34.99
C SER A 12 -10.77 -22.42 -33.98
N ARG A 13 -11.61 -22.43 -32.93
CA ARG A 13 -11.59 -23.50 -31.92
C ARG A 13 -11.72 -24.91 -32.52
N ALA A 14 -12.35 -25.04 -33.69
CA ALA A 14 -12.52 -26.30 -34.41
C ALA A 14 -11.25 -26.76 -35.16
N GLN A 15 -10.27 -25.89 -35.34
CA GLN A 15 -8.99 -26.16 -36.03
C GLN A 15 -7.82 -26.32 -35.04
N ILE A 16 -8.12 -26.36 -33.74
CA ILE A 16 -7.18 -26.64 -32.66
C ILE A 16 -7.51 -28.05 -32.19
N GLU A 17 -6.76 -29.03 -32.66
CA GLU A 17 -6.81 -30.37 -32.11
C GLU A 17 -5.78 -30.47 -30.97
N PHE A 18 -6.23 -30.98 -29.84
CA PHE A 18 -5.32 -31.28 -28.74
C PHE A 18 -4.75 -32.66 -28.99
N ASP A 19 -3.42 -32.78 -29.05
CA ASP A 19 -2.74 -34.08 -29.23
C ASP A 19 -3.11 -35.10 -28.13
N ASN A 20 -3.61 -34.63 -26.98
CA ASN A 20 -4.20 -35.45 -25.91
C ASN A 20 -5.36 -34.68 -25.26
N ASP A 21 -6.37 -35.39 -24.71
CA ASP A 21 -7.43 -34.75 -23.94
C ASP A 21 -6.84 -33.81 -22.87
N PRO A 22 -7.23 -32.52 -22.84
CA PRO A 22 -6.68 -31.60 -21.86
C PRO A 22 -7.10 -32.05 -20.47
N LEU A 23 -6.14 -32.52 -19.67
CA LEU A 23 -6.33 -32.67 -18.22
C LEU A 23 -6.82 -31.30 -17.71
N LEU A 24 -7.97 -31.30 -17.03
CA LEU A 24 -8.70 -30.10 -16.58
C LEU A 24 -7.84 -29.10 -15.78
N ASP A 25 -6.67 -29.54 -15.32
CA ASP A 25 -5.64 -28.72 -14.69
C ASP A 25 -4.57 -28.27 -15.70
N GLY A 26 -4.99 -27.40 -16.61
CA GLY A 26 -4.20 -26.53 -17.50
C GLY A 26 -2.79 -27.00 -17.85
N MET A 27 -2.59 -27.60 -19.03
CA MET A 27 -1.27 -27.99 -19.53
C MET A 27 -0.67 -26.98 -20.52
N ILE A 28 0.64 -27.16 -20.80
CA ILE A 28 1.26 -26.73 -22.04
C ILE A 28 0.44 -27.35 -23.17
N LEU A 29 -0.27 -26.52 -23.92
CA LEU A 29 -0.90 -26.95 -25.15
C LEU A 29 0.18 -27.08 -26.22
N SER A 30 0.52 -28.32 -26.56
CA SER A 30 1.05 -28.59 -27.90
C SER A 30 -0.14 -28.53 -28.84
N VAL A 31 -0.26 -27.43 -29.58
CA VAL A 31 -1.25 -27.31 -30.64
C VAL A 31 -0.60 -27.74 -31.93
N ARG A 32 -1.11 -28.80 -32.54
CA ARG A 32 -0.81 -29.09 -33.93
C ARG A 32 -1.72 -28.23 -34.78
N LEU A 33 -1.11 -27.39 -35.61
CA LEU A 33 -1.85 -26.66 -36.63
C LEU A 33 -1.92 -27.57 -37.86
N ASP A 34 -3.10 -27.73 -38.45
CA ASP A 34 -3.35 -28.49 -39.70
C ASP A 34 -2.73 -27.81 -40.94
N ASN A 35 -1.57 -27.19 -40.77
CA ASN A 35 -0.81 -26.57 -41.84
C ASN A 35 0.62 -27.13 -41.83
N GLU A 36 0.94 -27.95 -42.83
CA GLU A 36 2.20 -28.71 -42.95
C GLU A 36 3.47 -27.85 -42.94
N SER A 37 3.34 -26.51 -43.00
CA SER A 37 4.45 -25.56 -43.02
C SER A 37 4.82 -24.94 -41.67
N ILE A 38 4.14 -25.28 -40.55
CA ILE A 38 4.41 -24.70 -39.23
C ILE A 38 4.81 -25.81 -38.25
N GLU A 39 6.12 -26.02 -38.09
CA GLU A 39 6.66 -27.09 -37.24
C GLU A 39 6.60 -26.78 -35.73
N THR A 40 6.55 -25.50 -35.32
CA THR A 40 6.46 -25.10 -33.90
C THR A 40 5.79 -23.72 -33.75
N THR A 41 4.87 -23.59 -32.77
CA THR A 41 4.20 -22.32 -32.43
C THR A 41 4.29 -22.06 -30.94
N ASN A 42 4.58 -20.82 -30.54
CA ASN A 42 4.54 -20.39 -29.14
C ASN A 42 3.10 -20.04 -28.74
N MET A 43 2.57 -20.74 -27.73
CA MET A 43 1.25 -20.42 -27.17
C MET A 43 1.39 -19.64 -25.87
N THR A 44 0.66 -18.52 -25.76
CA THR A 44 0.48 -17.77 -24.52
C THR A 44 -0.94 -18.01 -23.99
N TYR A 45 -1.06 -18.42 -22.74
CA TYR A 45 -2.35 -18.70 -22.10
C TYR A 45 -2.35 -18.20 -20.65
N LEU A 46 -3.53 -17.84 -20.15
CA LEU A 46 -3.72 -17.40 -18.77
C LEU A 46 -4.22 -18.57 -17.91
N THR A 47 -3.50 -18.88 -16.83
CA THR A 47 -3.95 -19.86 -15.83
C THR A 47 -4.53 -19.14 -14.62
N ARG A 48 -5.55 -19.74 -14.00
CA ARG A 48 -6.16 -19.21 -12.76
C ARG A 48 -5.59 -19.81 -11.47
N GLY A 49 -4.67 -20.78 -11.55
CA GLY A 49 -4.11 -21.46 -10.39
C GLY A 49 -2.65 -21.09 -10.08
N LEU A 50 -2.09 -20.10 -10.78
CA LEU A 50 -0.82 -19.47 -10.45
C LEU A 50 -1.04 -18.00 -10.16
N TRP A 51 -0.65 -17.57 -8.97
CA TRP A 51 -0.72 -16.17 -8.56
C TRP A 51 0.39 -15.87 -7.57
N TRP A 52 0.69 -14.59 -7.37
CA TRP A 52 1.70 -14.19 -6.39
C TRP A 52 1.18 -13.01 -5.57
N THR A 53 1.68 -12.89 -4.34
CA THR A 53 1.40 -11.74 -3.48
C THR A 53 2.69 -11.13 -2.94
N PRO A 54 2.84 -9.80 -3.00
CA PRO A 54 3.94 -9.11 -2.35
C PRO A 54 3.75 -9.09 -0.82
N ARG A 55 4.84 -9.35 -0.11
CA ARG A 55 4.96 -9.28 1.33
C ARG A 55 6.19 -8.45 1.68
N TYR A 56 6.00 -7.47 2.55
CA TYR A 56 7.04 -6.54 2.95
C TYR A 56 7.38 -6.70 4.43
N GLU A 57 8.66 -6.67 4.73
CA GLU A 57 9.18 -6.72 6.09
C GLU A 57 10.06 -5.49 6.30
N VAL A 58 9.69 -4.66 7.28
CA VAL A 58 10.41 -3.44 7.61
C VAL A 58 11.09 -3.61 8.96
N MET A 59 12.41 -3.53 8.99
CA MET A 59 13.19 -3.53 10.23
C MET A 59 13.40 -2.08 10.67
N VAL A 60 12.70 -1.67 11.72
CA VAL A 60 12.76 -0.32 12.30
C VAL A 60 13.96 -0.21 13.22
N ILE A 61 14.89 0.68 12.88
CA ILE A 61 16.12 0.91 13.65
C ILE A 61 15.87 2.03 14.67
N ASP A 62 15.26 3.12 14.24
CA ASP A 62 14.80 4.24 15.07
C ASP A 62 13.57 4.93 14.44
N ASP A 63 13.14 6.06 15.00
CA ASP A 63 11.93 6.78 14.56
C ASP A 63 12.02 7.37 13.13
N ARG A 64 13.20 7.37 12.51
CA ARG A 64 13.48 7.95 11.18
C ARG A 64 14.26 7.03 10.23
N SER A 65 14.71 5.88 10.71
CA SER A 65 15.50 4.93 9.92
C SER A 65 14.94 3.51 9.99
N ALA A 66 14.82 2.89 8.81
CA ALA A 66 14.37 1.52 8.67
C ALA A 66 14.91 0.90 7.37
N THR A 67 14.99 -0.43 7.32
CA THR A 67 15.32 -1.18 6.11
C THR A 67 14.11 -1.99 5.63
N LEU A 68 13.93 -2.06 4.30
CA LEU A 68 12.83 -2.79 3.67
C LEU A 68 13.35 -4.07 3.02
N ARG A 69 12.67 -5.18 3.29
CA ARG A 69 12.78 -6.42 2.53
C ARG A 69 11.46 -6.71 1.82
N ALA A 70 11.52 -6.83 0.50
CA ALA A 70 10.36 -7.11 -0.35
C ALA A 70 10.41 -8.56 -0.85
N LEU A 71 9.43 -9.36 -0.45
CA LEU A 71 9.29 -10.78 -0.73
C LEU A 71 8.06 -11.00 -1.62
N ALA A 72 8.15 -11.96 -2.54
CA ALA A 72 7.03 -12.42 -3.34
C ALA A 72 6.71 -13.85 -2.93
N ASP A 73 5.46 -14.07 -2.50
CA ASP A 73 4.93 -15.39 -2.20
C ASP A 73 4.20 -15.89 -3.45
N LEU A 74 4.83 -16.81 -4.19
CA LEU A 74 4.29 -17.42 -5.41
C LEU A 74 3.49 -18.67 -5.03
N ASN A 75 2.21 -18.70 -5.39
CA ASN A 75 1.25 -19.73 -5.04
C ASN A 75 0.99 -20.63 -6.26
N ASN A 76 1.04 -21.93 -6.03
CA ASN A 76 0.62 -22.95 -6.98
C ASN A 76 -0.56 -23.73 -6.43
N GLU A 77 -1.74 -23.44 -6.96
CA GLU A 77 -2.95 -24.18 -6.64
C GLU A 77 -3.15 -25.41 -7.53
N HIS A 78 -2.27 -25.66 -8.49
CA HIS A 78 -2.35 -26.86 -9.31
C HIS A 78 -1.73 -28.07 -8.60
N GLN A 79 -2.11 -29.26 -9.07
CA GLN A 79 -1.50 -30.53 -8.66
C GLN A 79 -0.18 -30.83 -9.40
N ARG A 80 0.30 -29.91 -10.24
CA ARG A 80 1.51 -30.10 -11.07
C ARG A 80 2.70 -29.30 -10.57
N LEU A 81 3.89 -29.84 -10.85
CA LEU A 81 5.18 -29.17 -10.69
C LEU A 81 5.39 -28.16 -11.82
N TYR A 82 5.97 -27.01 -11.50
CA TYR A 82 6.48 -26.06 -12.50
C TYR A 82 7.98 -25.85 -12.35
N ASP A 83 8.74 -26.26 -13.36
CA ASP A 83 10.17 -25.96 -13.47
C ASP A 83 10.37 -24.72 -14.34
N THR A 84 10.69 -23.62 -13.69
CA THR A 84 10.77 -22.30 -14.31
C THR A 84 12.23 -21.94 -14.59
N THR A 85 12.55 -21.68 -15.86
CA THR A 85 13.89 -21.22 -16.27
C THR A 85 13.99 -19.70 -16.35
N ARG A 86 12.90 -19.04 -16.74
CA ARG A 86 12.73 -17.59 -16.77
C ARG A 86 11.32 -17.27 -16.32
N SER A 87 11.16 -16.27 -15.46
CA SER A 87 9.85 -15.77 -15.09
C SER A 87 9.89 -14.30 -14.76
N GLN A 88 8.72 -13.70 -14.90
CA GLN A 88 8.49 -12.30 -14.62
C GLN A 88 7.23 -12.22 -13.78
N LEU A 89 7.31 -11.53 -12.65
CA LEU A 89 6.15 -11.15 -11.87
C LEU A 89 5.55 -9.91 -12.47
N VAL A 90 4.25 -9.93 -12.75
CA VAL A 90 3.53 -8.79 -13.30
C VAL A 90 2.47 -8.33 -12.30
N THR A 91 2.30 -7.03 -12.16
CA THR A 91 1.31 -6.36 -11.31
C THR A 91 0.80 -5.07 -11.98
N GLY A 92 -0.15 -4.40 -11.34
CA GLY A 92 -0.84 -3.23 -11.86
C GLY A 92 -2.18 -3.56 -12.51
N SER A 93 -2.73 -2.60 -13.24
CA SER A 93 -4.06 -2.73 -13.82
C SER A 93 -3.99 -3.48 -15.16
N ILE A 94 -4.19 -4.80 -15.12
CA ILE A 94 -4.30 -5.62 -16.32
C ILE A 94 -5.78 -5.85 -16.62
N PRO A 95 -6.38 -5.16 -17.62
CA PRO A 95 -7.76 -5.40 -17.99
C PRO A 95 -7.87 -6.77 -18.64
N LEU A 96 -8.31 -7.77 -17.86
CA LEU A 96 -8.74 -9.05 -18.42
C LEU A 96 -10.15 -8.86 -18.96
N ALA A 97 -10.37 -9.19 -20.23
CA ALA A 97 -11.70 -9.15 -20.83
C ALA A 97 -12.65 -10.05 -20.03
N SER A 98 -13.52 -9.44 -19.24
CA SER A 98 -14.58 -10.14 -18.52
C SER A 98 -15.70 -10.43 -19.51
N ASN A 99 -15.89 -11.72 -19.81
CA ASN A 99 -17.07 -12.34 -20.45
C ASN A 99 -17.99 -11.40 -21.25
N SER A 100 -17.46 -10.78 -22.31
CA SER A 100 -18.25 -10.20 -23.39
C SER A 100 -17.41 -10.20 -24.66
N VAL A 101 -17.34 -11.37 -25.31
CA VAL A 101 -16.94 -11.42 -26.71
C VAL A 101 -18.06 -10.75 -27.51
N ARG A 102 -18.02 -9.42 -27.60
CA ARG A 102 -18.60 -8.73 -28.74
C ARG A 102 -17.46 -8.56 -29.72
N ALA A 103 -17.56 -9.28 -30.84
CA ALA A 103 -16.58 -9.23 -31.92
C ALA A 103 -16.27 -7.75 -32.26
N PRO A 104 -14.99 -7.31 -32.25
CA PRO A 104 -14.66 -5.94 -32.63
C PRO A 104 -14.98 -5.72 -34.11
N ALA A 105 -15.74 -4.66 -34.39
CA ALA A 105 -15.84 -4.09 -35.73
C ALA A 105 -14.45 -3.57 -36.16
N PRO A 106 -14.10 -3.63 -37.45
CA PRO A 106 -12.77 -3.30 -37.92
C PRO A 106 -12.60 -1.78 -37.98
N MET A 107 -11.63 -1.21 -37.25
CA MET A 107 -11.00 0.03 -37.71
C MET A 107 -9.61 0.28 -37.12
N GLU A 108 -8.73 0.57 -38.08
CA GLU A 108 -7.49 1.37 -38.11
C GLU A 108 -6.34 1.13 -37.14
N ALA A 109 -5.20 0.80 -37.77
CA ALA A 109 -3.93 0.52 -37.15
C ALA A 109 -3.08 1.77 -36.98
N GLN A 110 -2.50 1.94 -35.80
CA GLN A 110 -1.31 2.76 -35.60
C GLN A 110 -0.12 1.89 -35.17
N ARG A 111 1.01 2.13 -35.85
CA ARG A 111 2.32 1.48 -35.74
C ARG A 111 2.95 1.68 -34.36
N VAL A 112 3.59 0.64 -33.84
CA VAL A 112 4.81 0.76 -33.02
C VAL A 112 5.82 -0.29 -33.51
N GLU A 113 7.06 0.16 -33.68
CA GLU A 113 8.17 -0.47 -34.40
C GLU A 113 9.15 -1.15 -33.42
N LEU A 114 9.77 -2.24 -33.88
CA LEU A 114 10.74 -3.09 -33.18
C LEU A 114 11.92 -2.31 -32.57
N MET A 115 12.50 -2.85 -31.48
CA MET A 115 13.95 -3.05 -31.40
C MET A 115 14.33 -4.28 -30.56
N ALA A 116 15.33 -4.99 -31.07
CA ALA A 116 16.03 -6.13 -30.48
C ALA A 116 17.44 -5.70 -30.03
N GLY A 117 17.99 -6.35 -29.01
CA GLY A 117 19.44 -6.50 -28.83
C GLY A 117 20.02 -6.15 -27.46
N SER A 118 20.52 -7.18 -26.76
CA SER A 118 21.92 -7.35 -26.32
C SER A 118 22.08 -7.90 -24.90
N MET A 119 22.93 -8.94 -24.80
CA MET A 119 23.37 -9.61 -23.58
C MET A 119 24.75 -9.10 -23.14
N SER A 120 24.92 -8.94 -21.81
CA SER A 120 26.15 -9.00 -20.96
C SER A 120 25.86 -8.13 -19.73
N ASP A 121 26.24 -8.36 -18.47
CA ASP A 121 27.21 -9.23 -17.82
C ASP A 121 26.77 -9.44 -16.35
N ALA A 122 27.35 -10.41 -15.66
CA ALA A 122 26.96 -10.88 -14.34
C ALA A 122 27.25 -9.88 -13.19
N SER A 123 26.21 -9.52 -12.44
CA SER A 123 26.29 -9.16 -11.02
C SER A 123 24.91 -9.37 -10.36
N LEU A 124 24.87 -9.71 -9.07
CA LEU A 124 23.66 -9.94 -8.29
C LEU A 124 22.78 -8.67 -8.25
N SER A 125 21.94 -8.49 -9.25
CA SER A 125 21.01 -7.37 -9.34
C SER A 125 19.66 -7.85 -9.89
N ILE A 126 18.62 -7.64 -9.11
CA ILE A 126 17.23 -7.71 -9.57
C ILE A 126 17.00 -6.39 -10.31
N SER A 127 17.09 -6.39 -11.64
CA SER A 127 16.74 -5.19 -12.40
C SER A 127 15.22 -5.02 -12.43
N SER A 128 14.74 -4.00 -11.72
CA SER A 128 13.43 -3.42 -11.99
C SER A 128 13.62 -2.52 -13.21
N ILE A 129 13.29 -3.02 -14.40
CA ILE A 129 13.06 -2.12 -15.53
C ILE A 129 11.57 -1.80 -15.46
N PRO A 130 11.17 -0.61 -14.97
CA PRO A 130 9.83 -0.13 -15.20
C PRO A 130 9.67 0.04 -16.71
N ASP A 131 9.00 -0.91 -17.35
CA ASP A 131 8.65 -0.78 -18.75
C ASP A 131 7.54 0.26 -18.87
N SER A 132 7.96 1.53 -18.92
CA SER A 132 7.10 2.74 -18.95
C SER A 132 6.18 2.84 -20.17
N THR A 133 6.16 1.81 -21.01
CA THR A 133 5.32 1.67 -22.20
C THR A 133 4.00 0.93 -21.93
N ASN A 134 3.84 0.27 -20.79
CA ASN A 134 2.71 -0.63 -20.53
C ASN A 134 1.66 0.00 -19.59
N PHE A 135 0.62 0.62 -20.15
CA PHE A 135 -0.73 0.91 -19.58
C PHE A 135 -1.00 0.73 -18.07
N GLY A 136 -0.12 1.17 -17.16
CA GLY A 136 -0.25 0.97 -15.72
C GLY A 136 0.10 -0.44 -15.19
N SER A 137 0.95 -1.21 -15.89
CA SER A 137 1.51 -2.47 -15.39
C SER A 137 3.00 -2.37 -15.06
N TYR A 138 3.43 -3.17 -14.09
CA TYR A 138 4.82 -3.24 -13.63
C TYR A 138 5.29 -4.68 -13.64
N SER A 139 6.57 -4.87 -13.98
CA SER A 139 7.16 -6.18 -14.14
C SER A 139 8.48 -6.34 -13.39
N TYR A 140 8.65 -7.49 -12.72
CA TYR A 140 9.85 -7.83 -11.95
C TYR A 140 10.41 -9.16 -12.42
N ASN A 141 11.64 -9.15 -12.93
CA ASN A 141 12.27 -10.36 -13.45
C ASN A 141 12.82 -11.22 -12.30
N ILE A 142 12.49 -12.51 -12.31
CA ILE A 142 13.12 -13.50 -11.45
C ILE A 142 14.23 -14.14 -12.26
N THR A 143 15.46 -13.78 -11.93
CA THR A 143 16.66 -14.14 -12.69
C THR A 143 17.14 -15.58 -12.44
N HIS A 144 16.57 -16.28 -11.48
CA HIS A 144 17.03 -17.59 -11.03
C HIS A 144 16.01 -18.67 -11.38
N LYS A 145 16.52 -19.85 -11.77
CA LYS A 145 15.67 -21.02 -12.00
C LYS A 145 15.07 -21.50 -10.69
N PHE A 146 13.81 -21.91 -10.71
CA PHE A 146 13.17 -22.49 -9.55
C PHE A 146 12.10 -23.49 -9.92
N SER A 147 11.90 -24.46 -9.04
CA SER A 147 10.75 -25.37 -9.08
C SER A 147 9.68 -24.91 -8.10
N LEU A 148 8.42 -24.94 -8.53
CA LEU A 148 7.24 -24.66 -7.73
C LEU A 148 6.41 -25.93 -7.61
N LEU A 149 6.43 -26.54 -6.43
CA LEU A 149 5.79 -27.84 -6.16
C LEU A 149 4.26 -27.73 -6.27
N PRO A 150 3.55 -28.84 -6.50
CA PRO A 150 2.09 -28.91 -6.37
C PRO A 150 1.60 -28.37 -5.03
N LYS A 151 0.47 -27.65 -5.03
CA LYS A 151 -0.20 -27.15 -3.81
C LYS A 151 0.76 -26.49 -2.81
N SER A 152 1.66 -25.65 -3.32
CA SER A 152 2.73 -25.06 -2.51
C SER A 152 2.86 -23.56 -2.70
N ILE A 153 3.56 -22.94 -1.75
CA ILE A 153 3.96 -21.54 -1.79
C ILE A 153 5.48 -21.50 -1.82
N LYS A 154 6.04 -20.69 -2.73
CA LYS A 154 7.47 -20.40 -2.78
C LYS A 154 7.71 -18.92 -2.58
N THR A 155 8.50 -18.59 -1.56
CA THR A 155 8.88 -17.21 -1.25
C THR A 155 10.27 -16.90 -1.79
N PHE A 156 10.44 -15.72 -2.37
CA PHE A 156 11.76 -15.20 -2.74
C PHE A 156 11.78 -13.67 -2.69
N PRO A 157 12.96 -13.04 -2.51
CA PRO A 157 13.10 -11.60 -2.68
C PRO A 157 12.85 -11.23 -4.16
N PHE A 158 12.05 -10.19 -4.39
CA PHE A 158 11.69 -9.77 -5.76
C PHE A 158 12.05 -8.31 -6.07
N LEU A 159 12.43 -7.53 -5.05
CA LEU A 159 12.75 -6.12 -5.19
C LEU A 159 13.76 -5.71 -4.12
N SER A 160 14.77 -4.94 -4.53
CA SER A 160 15.64 -4.19 -3.62
C SER A 160 15.27 -2.72 -3.74
N ALA A 161 14.56 -2.20 -2.74
CA ALA A 161 14.12 -0.80 -2.70
C ALA A 161 14.53 -0.16 -1.37
N MET A 162 15.00 1.08 -1.44
CA MET A 162 15.23 1.91 -0.26
C MET A 162 13.94 2.62 0.11
N ILE A 163 13.76 2.92 1.39
CA ILE A 163 12.64 3.72 1.89
C ILE A 163 13.15 4.89 2.71
N SER A 164 12.54 6.06 2.56
CA SER A 164 12.52 7.04 3.64
C SER A 164 11.42 6.63 4.63
N PHE A 165 11.70 6.79 5.91
CA PHE A 165 10.86 6.28 6.98
C PHE A 165 10.62 7.36 8.04
N ASN A 166 9.41 7.40 8.58
CA ASN A 166 9.08 8.22 9.74
C ASN A 166 8.01 7.52 10.58
N TYR A 167 8.07 7.71 11.88
CA TYR A 167 7.12 7.18 12.85
C TYR A 167 6.43 8.31 13.61
N THR A 168 5.11 8.22 13.74
CA THR A 168 4.34 9.13 14.58
C THR A 168 3.14 8.43 15.20
N LEU A 169 2.67 8.98 16.32
CA LEU A 169 1.48 8.54 17.00
C LEU A 169 0.33 9.47 16.63
N GLU A 170 -0.69 8.96 15.92
CA GLU A 170 -1.83 9.77 15.50
C GLU A 170 -3.14 9.24 16.10
N THR A 171 -4.09 10.13 16.38
CA THR A 171 -5.47 9.75 16.66
C THR A 171 -6.42 10.88 16.28
N SER A 172 -7.69 10.54 16.06
CA SER A 172 -8.73 11.51 15.73
C SER A 172 -9.96 11.27 16.59
N VAL A 173 -10.56 12.34 17.09
CA VAL A 173 -11.73 12.29 17.98
C VAL A 173 -12.73 13.37 17.59
N TYR A 174 -14.01 13.06 17.71
CA TYR A 174 -15.07 14.06 17.63
C TYR A 174 -15.28 14.66 19.01
N LEU A 175 -15.28 15.98 19.09
CA LEU A 175 -15.52 16.68 20.32
C LEU A 175 -17.00 16.54 20.70
N SER A 176 -17.24 16.02 21.89
CA SER A 176 -18.55 16.01 22.53
C SER A 176 -18.41 16.58 23.93
N THR A 177 -19.51 17.10 24.48
CA THR A 177 -19.57 17.57 25.87
C THR A 177 -19.28 16.43 26.84
N GLY A 178 -18.47 16.69 27.87
CA GLY A 178 -18.09 15.69 28.87
C GLY A 178 -16.65 15.18 28.67
N ALA A 179 -16.41 13.92 29.05
CA ALA A 179 -15.08 13.32 29.01
C ALA A 179 -14.93 12.33 27.85
N ALA A 180 -13.80 12.40 27.14
CA ALA A 180 -13.41 11.44 26.11
C ALA A 180 -11.97 11.00 26.35
N SER A 181 -11.70 9.70 26.22
CA SER A 181 -10.34 9.16 26.36
C SER A 181 -10.09 8.04 25.36
N GLY A 182 -8.83 7.82 25.03
CA GLY A 182 -8.45 6.80 24.07
C GLY A 182 -6.94 6.68 23.92
N LEU A 183 -6.53 5.73 23.09
CA LEU A 183 -5.13 5.45 22.77
C LEU A 183 -4.73 6.14 21.45
N PHE A 184 -3.44 6.38 21.29
CA PHE A 184 -2.89 6.77 20.00
C PHE A 184 -2.63 5.55 19.12
N GLN A 185 -2.74 5.72 17.80
CA GLN A 185 -2.37 4.71 16.83
C GLN A 185 -0.93 4.90 16.38
N ARG A 186 -0.24 3.79 16.19
CA ARG A 186 1.11 3.73 15.61
C ARG A 186 1.00 3.87 14.11
N ILE A 187 1.48 5.00 13.60
CA ILE A 187 1.48 5.32 12.17
C ILE A 187 2.92 5.30 11.68
N PHE A 188 3.21 4.37 10.76
CA PHE A 188 4.46 4.36 10.01
C PHE A 188 4.25 5.02 8.67
N ILE A 189 5.12 5.95 8.32
CA ILE A 189 5.13 6.66 7.05
C ILE A 189 6.32 6.17 6.27
N ILE A 190 6.07 5.60 5.09
CA ILE A 190 7.12 5.15 4.20
C ILE A 190 7.07 5.90 2.87
N LYS A 191 8.23 6.13 2.27
CA LYS A 191 8.36 6.70 0.93
C LYS A 191 9.42 5.90 0.16
N PRO A 192 9.01 5.07 -0.82
CA PRO A 192 9.93 4.15 -1.46
C PRO A 192 10.71 4.79 -2.61
N SER A 193 11.91 4.26 -2.86
CA SER A 193 12.74 4.63 -4.00
C SER A 193 12.21 4.09 -5.33
N GLU A 194 11.38 3.06 -5.29
CA GLU A 194 10.77 2.37 -6.43
C GLU A 194 9.28 2.14 -6.21
N PHE A 195 8.54 1.76 -7.25
CA PHE A 195 7.14 1.36 -7.11
C PHE A 195 7.01 0.11 -6.23
N LEU A 196 6.14 0.18 -5.20
CA LEU A 196 5.79 -0.95 -4.36
C LEU A 196 4.36 -1.43 -4.66
N PRO A 197 4.19 -2.65 -5.17
CA PRO A 197 2.88 -3.25 -5.38
C PRO A 197 2.07 -3.41 -4.07
N ALA A 198 0.75 -3.33 -4.16
CA ALA A 198 -0.14 -3.51 -3.01
C ALA A 198 0.05 -4.88 -2.34
N GLY A 199 0.22 -4.90 -1.02
CA GLY A 199 0.62 -6.10 -0.29
C GLY A 199 0.46 -5.99 1.21
N THR A 200 0.92 -7.03 1.92
CA THR A 200 0.98 -7.01 3.38
C THR A 200 2.34 -6.48 3.83
N ILE A 201 2.37 -5.59 4.81
CA ILE A 201 3.60 -5.04 5.38
C ILE A 201 3.66 -5.28 6.88
N THR A 202 4.76 -5.86 7.35
CA THR A 202 5.00 -6.14 8.76
C THR A 202 6.22 -5.35 9.24
N PHE A 203 6.09 -4.70 10.38
CA PHE A 203 7.15 -3.91 11.01
C PHE A 203 7.73 -4.68 12.20
N TYR A 204 9.06 -4.70 12.30
CA TYR A 204 9.81 -5.34 13.37
C TYR A 204 10.78 -4.35 14.00
N LEU A 205 11.01 -4.47 15.30
CA LEU A 205 12.06 -3.70 15.96
C LEU A 205 13.43 -4.36 15.68
N ALA A 206 14.37 -3.62 15.09
CA ALA A 206 15.65 -4.19 14.67
C ALA A 206 16.49 -4.74 15.83
N THR A 207 16.37 -4.17 17.03
CA THR A 207 17.16 -4.56 18.20
C THR A 207 16.72 -5.87 18.84
N THR A 208 15.42 -6.21 18.74
CA THR A 208 14.85 -7.38 19.43
C THR A 208 14.20 -8.39 18.48
N GLY A 209 13.91 -8.01 17.24
CA GLY A 209 13.13 -8.79 16.28
C GLY A 209 11.63 -8.84 16.59
N ILE A 210 11.15 -8.11 17.61
CA ILE A 210 9.74 -8.14 18.01
C ILE A 210 8.88 -7.46 16.94
N THR A 211 7.75 -8.09 16.61
CA THR A 211 6.74 -7.51 15.72
C THR A 211 6.11 -6.27 16.35
N LEU A 212 6.29 -5.13 15.70
CA LEU A 212 5.63 -3.87 16.05
C LEU A 212 4.18 -3.87 15.55
N GLY A 213 3.93 -4.45 14.39
CA GLY A 213 2.57 -4.65 13.91
C GLY A 213 2.53 -4.91 12.41
N GLN A 214 1.33 -5.11 11.90
CA GLN A 214 1.09 -5.43 10.50
C GLN A 214 0.00 -4.52 9.94
N GLY A 215 0.19 -4.11 8.69
CA GLY A 215 -0.76 -3.28 7.95
C GLY A 215 -0.87 -3.73 6.49
N ARG A 216 -1.66 -2.97 5.74
CA ARG A 216 -1.79 -3.12 4.30
C ARG A 216 -1.06 -1.98 3.60
N LEU A 217 -0.25 -2.34 2.61
CA LEU A 217 0.33 -1.44 1.65
C LEU A 217 -0.60 -1.39 0.43
N THR A 218 -0.85 -0.19 -0.09
CA THR A 218 -1.54 -0.03 -1.37
C THR A 218 -0.49 0.11 -2.46
N ASP A 219 -0.88 0.08 -3.73
CA ASP A 219 0.05 0.41 -4.81
C ASP A 219 0.67 1.78 -4.52
N THR A 220 1.98 1.79 -4.26
CA THR A 220 2.70 2.97 -3.79
C THR A 220 3.65 3.42 -4.90
N PRO A 221 3.37 4.55 -5.55
CA PRO A 221 4.27 5.13 -6.52
C PRO A 221 5.64 5.45 -5.92
N LYS A 222 6.66 5.38 -6.78
CA LYS A 222 8.00 5.87 -6.47
C LYS A 222 7.92 7.28 -5.90
N GLN A 223 8.63 7.52 -4.80
CA GLN A 223 8.69 8.80 -4.09
C GLN A 223 7.36 9.32 -3.51
N SER A 224 6.30 8.50 -3.51
CA SER A 224 5.04 8.83 -2.83
C SER A 224 5.07 8.37 -1.38
N GLU A 225 4.56 9.20 -0.47
CA GLU A 225 4.38 8.80 0.92
C GLU A 225 3.13 7.92 1.07
N GLN A 226 3.25 6.86 1.86
CA GLN A 226 2.11 6.11 2.36
C GLN A 226 2.16 6.04 3.88
N LYS A 227 1.02 6.37 4.50
CA LYS A 227 0.79 6.16 5.94
C LYS A 227 0.17 4.79 6.18
N ILE A 228 0.73 4.06 7.13
CA ILE A 228 0.31 2.71 7.48
C ILE A 228 0.05 2.68 8.98
N SER A 229 -1.21 2.46 9.36
CA SER A 229 -1.61 2.25 10.74
C SER A 229 -1.42 0.78 11.11
N VAL A 230 -0.76 0.51 12.24
CA VAL A 230 -0.55 -0.85 12.75
C VAL A 230 -1.24 -1.11 14.09
N GLY A 231 -2.22 -0.28 14.43
CA GLY A 231 -3.01 -0.37 15.65
C GLY A 231 -2.51 0.53 16.78
N ASN A 232 -3.12 0.38 17.95
CA ASN A 232 -2.92 1.29 19.09
C ASN A 232 -1.56 1.09 19.77
N ASP A 233 -1.05 2.15 20.37
CA ASP A 233 0.02 2.12 21.36
C ASP A 233 -0.60 2.10 22.77
N PRO A 234 -0.34 1.06 23.58
CA PRO A 234 -0.96 0.92 24.90
C PRO A 234 -0.43 1.94 25.93
N ASP A 235 0.74 2.52 25.69
CA ASP A 235 1.42 3.39 26.67
C ASP A 235 1.13 4.87 26.44
N VAL A 236 0.56 5.22 25.29
CA VAL A 236 0.31 6.60 24.89
C VAL A 236 -1.18 6.82 24.70
N ARG A 237 -1.73 7.73 25.50
CA ARG A 237 -3.18 7.97 25.58
C ARG A 237 -3.50 9.44 25.73
N PHE A 238 -4.72 9.80 25.38
CA PHE A 238 -5.28 11.13 25.62
C PHE A 238 -6.47 11.07 26.56
N ASN A 239 -6.73 12.18 27.23
CA ASN A 239 -7.96 12.47 27.96
C ASN A 239 -8.37 13.90 27.63
N ILE A 240 -9.62 14.08 27.22
CA ILE A 240 -10.25 15.36 26.89
C ILE A 240 -11.42 15.54 27.81
N ILE A 241 -11.49 16.69 28.46
CA ILE A 241 -12.66 17.14 29.22
C ILE A 241 -13.15 18.41 28.55
N SER A 242 -14.40 18.42 28.11
CA SER A 242 -15.05 19.58 27.52
C SER A 242 -16.28 19.98 28.32
N VAL A 243 -16.45 21.28 28.55
CA VAL A 243 -17.55 21.84 29.34
C VAL A 243 -18.18 22.98 28.54
N ILE A 244 -19.51 23.00 28.46
CA ILE A 244 -20.25 24.13 27.89
C ILE A 244 -20.08 25.33 28.80
N THR A 245 -19.63 26.44 28.24
CA THR A 245 -19.49 27.72 28.95
C THR A 245 -20.54 28.73 28.57
N ALA A 246 -21.04 28.68 27.34
CA ALA A 246 -22.19 29.48 26.91
C ALA A 246 -23.01 28.73 25.86
N ILE A 247 -24.31 29.02 25.83
CA ILE A 247 -25.24 28.56 24.80
C ILE A 247 -25.81 29.81 24.15
N ASN A 248 -25.52 29.99 22.86
CA ASN A 248 -26.05 31.07 22.05
C ASN A 248 -27.28 30.53 21.30
N GLN A 249 -28.43 31.16 21.53
CA GLN A 249 -29.68 30.83 20.86
C GLN A 249 -30.14 32.03 20.05
N THR A 250 -29.58 32.25 18.84
CA THR A 250 -30.17 32.98 17.68
C THR A 250 -29.07 33.48 16.72
N PRO A 251 -29.19 33.33 15.38
CA PRO A 251 -30.18 32.54 14.62
C PRO A 251 -29.79 31.06 14.49
N THR A 252 -28.60 30.68 14.96
CA THR A 252 -28.05 29.32 14.94
C THR A 252 -27.73 28.89 16.36
N TYR A 253 -27.99 27.62 16.70
CA TYR A 253 -27.59 27.05 17.99
C TYR A 253 -26.06 27.00 18.03
N GLY A 254 -25.46 27.82 18.88
CA GLY A 254 -24.02 27.87 19.10
C GLY A 254 -23.66 27.45 20.51
N GLN A 255 -22.64 26.62 20.68
CA GLN A 255 -22.09 26.30 22.00
C GLN A 255 -20.64 26.76 22.08
N ASP A 256 -20.33 27.57 23.09
CA ASP A 256 -18.96 27.87 23.45
C ASP A 256 -18.47 26.81 24.43
N LEU A 257 -17.32 26.22 24.14
CA LEU A 257 -16.76 25.11 24.91
C LEU A 257 -15.41 25.51 25.51
N ASP A 258 -15.20 25.15 26.76
CA ASP A 258 -13.88 25.06 27.36
C ASP A 258 -13.39 23.62 27.29
N VAL A 259 -12.20 23.43 26.72
CA VAL A 259 -11.62 22.11 26.47
C VAL A 259 -10.28 22.02 27.18
N ASN A 260 -10.13 21.01 28.03
CA ASN A 260 -8.88 20.61 28.66
C ASN A 260 -8.43 19.29 28.06
N VAL A 261 -7.23 19.26 27.48
CA VAL A 261 -6.63 18.08 26.88
C VAL A 261 -5.40 17.71 27.67
N THR A 262 -5.32 16.46 28.10
CA THR A 262 -4.12 15.84 28.65
C THR A 262 -3.68 14.71 27.73
N VAL A 263 -2.41 14.72 27.34
CA VAL A 263 -1.76 13.59 26.66
C VAL A 263 -0.69 13.02 27.56
N SER A 264 -0.64 11.70 27.70
CA SER A 264 0.31 11.02 28.59
C SER A 264 1.16 10.00 27.84
N ASN A 265 2.46 10.01 28.12
CA ASN A 265 3.41 8.98 27.69
C ASN A 265 3.85 8.16 28.90
N ARG A 266 3.51 6.87 28.93
CA ARG A 266 3.88 5.93 30.00
C ARG A 266 5.08 5.05 29.65
N LYS A 267 5.77 5.34 28.54
CA LYS A 267 6.98 4.62 28.18
C LYS A 267 8.13 5.05 29.10
N ASP A 268 8.98 4.09 29.45
CA ASP A 268 10.08 4.33 30.40
C ASP A 268 11.28 5.08 29.81
N LYS A 269 11.53 4.90 28.50
CA LYS A 269 12.78 5.33 27.87
C LYS A 269 12.59 6.06 26.55
N GLN A 270 11.38 6.14 26.01
CA GLN A 270 11.12 6.69 24.69
C GLN A 270 10.33 8.00 24.77
N THR A 271 10.90 9.06 24.23
CA THR A 271 10.18 10.30 23.90
C THR A 271 9.29 10.05 22.69
N VAL A 272 8.04 10.50 22.72
CA VAL A 272 7.09 10.27 21.62
C VAL A 272 6.59 11.57 21.00
N SER A 273 6.44 11.58 19.67
CA SER A 273 5.78 12.66 18.95
C SER A 273 4.35 12.26 18.59
N VAL A 274 3.38 13.01 19.09
CA VAL A 274 1.94 12.73 18.92
C VAL A 274 1.26 13.79 18.06
N LYS A 275 0.19 13.39 17.37
CA LYS A 275 -0.76 14.25 16.67
C LYS A 275 -2.19 13.84 17.01
N LEU A 276 -2.86 14.67 17.79
CA LEU A 276 -4.28 14.52 18.12
C LEU A 276 -5.09 15.46 17.24
N THR A 277 -5.97 14.88 16.42
CA THR A 277 -6.93 15.63 15.60
C THR A 277 -8.27 15.66 16.31
N ILE A 278 -8.77 16.85 16.63
CA ILE A 278 -10.08 17.03 17.24
C ILE A 278 -10.99 17.65 16.20
N ASN A 279 -12.01 16.90 15.77
CA ASN A 279 -13.10 17.45 14.98
C ASN A 279 -14.14 18.02 15.94
N SER A 280 -14.30 19.34 15.92
CA SER A 280 -15.24 20.02 16.80
C SER A 280 -16.70 19.73 16.43
N GLY A 281 -16.99 19.34 15.19
CA GLY A 281 -18.35 19.24 14.65
C GLY A 281 -19.03 20.60 14.42
N PHE A 282 -18.45 21.69 14.91
CA PHE A 282 -18.97 23.04 14.80
C PHE A 282 -18.31 23.75 13.62
N ARG A 283 -19.13 24.22 12.68
CA ARG A 283 -18.67 25.09 11.59
C ARG A 283 -18.43 26.50 12.13
N ASN A 284 -17.53 27.25 11.49
CA ASN A 284 -17.24 28.65 11.80
C ASN A 284 -16.82 28.90 13.27
N THR A 285 -16.02 28.01 13.85
CA THR A 285 -15.45 28.24 15.18
C THR A 285 -14.16 29.04 15.15
N THR A 286 -13.98 29.89 16.16
CA THR A 286 -12.70 30.54 16.50
C THR A 286 -12.06 29.80 17.67
N LEU A 287 -10.79 29.46 17.50
CA LEU A 287 -9.96 28.90 18.57
C LEU A 287 -9.35 30.05 19.39
N LEU A 288 -9.55 30.00 20.71
CA LEU A 288 -8.87 30.88 21.67
C LEU A 288 -8.04 30.03 22.62
N ILE A 289 -6.72 30.07 22.46
CA ILE A 289 -5.81 29.35 23.36
C ILE A 289 -5.81 30.07 24.71
N LYS A 290 -6.14 29.35 25.79
CA LYS A 290 -6.21 29.90 27.14
C LYS A 290 -4.91 29.69 27.89
N ASN A 291 -4.44 28.43 27.95
CA ASN A 291 -3.24 28.05 28.70
C ASN A 291 -2.55 26.84 28.05
N LEU A 292 -1.21 26.81 28.10
CA LEU A 292 -0.38 25.68 27.70
C LEU A 292 0.51 25.30 28.89
N SER A 293 0.56 24.01 29.25
CA SER A 293 1.43 23.56 30.36
C SER A 293 2.90 23.49 29.97
N SER A 294 3.21 23.52 28.67
CA SER A 294 4.55 23.28 28.14
C SER A 294 4.70 23.90 26.75
N SER A 295 5.94 24.30 26.44
CA SER A 295 6.33 24.77 25.11
C SER A 295 6.38 23.66 24.06
N ASN A 296 6.30 22.39 24.47
CA ASN A 296 6.32 21.25 23.57
C ASN A 296 4.98 21.00 22.87
N ILE A 297 3.92 21.72 23.24
CA ILE A 297 2.59 21.60 22.63
C ILE A 297 2.40 22.70 21.58
N ARG A 298 1.91 22.31 20.41
CA ARG A 298 1.45 23.22 19.36
C ARG A 298 0.00 22.91 19.05
N ILE A 299 -0.84 23.94 19.05
CA ILE A 299 -2.25 23.83 18.70
C ILE A 299 -2.48 24.69 17.47
N ASN A 300 -2.97 24.06 16.40
CA ASN A 300 -3.27 24.72 15.15
C ASN A 300 -4.70 24.38 14.72
N GLN A 301 -5.39 25.34 14.11
CA GLN A 301 -6.63 25.07 13.39
C GLN A 301 -6.28 24.66 11.96
N SER A 302 -6.98 23.68 11.39
CA SER A 302 -6.76 23.27 10.00
C SER A 302 -7.12 24.41 9.06
N SER A 303 -6.22 24.70 8.10
CA SER A 303 -6.45 25.73 7.07
C SER A 303 -7.61 25.40 6.15
N ASN A 304 -7.87 24.10 5.94
CA ASN A 304 -8.86 23.61 4.99
C ASN A 304 -10.23 23.41 5.63
N ASP A 305 -10.27 23.18 6.94
CA ASP A 305 -11.49 22.94 7.69
C ASP A 305 -11.39 23.53 9.10
N LYS A 306 -12.08 24.65 9.31
CA LYS A 306 -12.09 25.35 10.60
C LYS A 306 -12.74 24.54 11.73
N SER A 307 -13.47 23.46 11.42
CA SER A 307 -13.99 22.55 12.45
C SER A 307 -12.90 21.60 13.00
N ILE A 308 -11.74 21.53 12.35
CA ILE A 308 -10.65 20.63 12.76
C ILE A 308 -9.56 21.40 13.51
N LEU A 309 -9.26 20.92 14.71
CA LEU A 309 -8.11 21.32 15.52
C LEU A 309 -7.06 20.22 15.49
N ILE A 310 -5.79 20.61 15.45
CA ILE A 310 -4.65 19.71 15.45
C ILE A 310 -3.76 20.08 16.63
N ILE A 311 -3.62 19.16 17.57
CA ILE A 311 -2.68 19.27 18.70
C ILE A 311 -1.50 18.37 18.40
N GLN A 312 -0.31 18.96 18.32
CA GLN A 312 0.95 18.24 18.18
C GLN A 312 1.78 18.42 19.45
N ALA A 313 2.37 17.35 19.94
CA ALA A 313 3.23 17.42 21.12
C ALA A 313 4.39 16.43 21.06
N THR A 314 5.51 16.81 21.67
CA THR A 314 6.61 15.90 21.97
C THR A 314 6.63 15.64 23.47
N ILE A 315 6.42 14.38 23.87
CA ILE A 315 6.20 14.00 25.27
C ILE A 315 7.34 13.11 25.74
N GLN A 316 8.05 13.56 26.77
CA GLN A 316 9.15 12.80 27.37
C GLN A 316 8.65 11.52 28.06
N PRO A 317 9.53 10.54 28.33
CA PRO A 317 9.19 9.34 29.06
C PRO A 317 8.52 9.64 30.41
N ASN A 318 7.46 8.89 30.75
CA ASN A 318 6.72 9.02 32.02
C ASN A 318 6.21 10.44 32.32
N GLN A 319 5.88 11.22 31.29
CA GLN A 319 5.36 12.59 31.44
C GLN A 319 3.96 12.78 30.84
N ASN A 320 3.31 13.86 31.28
CA ASN A 320 2.04 14.32 30.76
C ASN A 320 2.19 15.74 30.22
N GLU A 321 1.53 15.99 29.12
CA GLU A 321 1.40 17.32 28.53
C GLU A 321 -0.06 17.75 28.55
N ARG A 322 -0.33 19.02 28.90
CA ARG A 322 -1.68 19.55 29.08
C ARG A 322 -1.88 20.87 28.34
N CYS A 323 -3.05 21.03 27.74
CA CYS A 323 -3.44 22.31 27.16
C CYS A 323 -4.92 22.60 27.35
N ASN A 324 -5.23 23.89 27.50
CA ASN A 324 -6.58 24.40 27.65
C ASN A 324 -6.87 25.44 26.58
N PHE A 325 -8.00 25.30 25.92
CA PHE A 325 -8.46 26.26 24.92
C PHE A 325 -9.98 26.40 24.97
N SER A 326 -10.46 27.53 24.46
CA SER A 326 -11.87 27.74 24.20
C SER A 326 -12.15 27.63 22.72
N LEU A 327 -13.28 27.00 22.41
CA LEU A 327 -13.90 27.04 21.10
C LEU A 327 -15.09 27.99 21.20
N LYS A 328 -15.04 29.07 20.41
CA LYS A 328 -16.17 29.99 20.28
C LYS A 328 -16.82 29.83 18.93
N GLN A 329 -18.12 29.60 18.89
CA GLN A 329 -18.83 29.49 17.62
C GLN A 329 -19.24 30.87 17.14
N LEU A 330 -18.78 31.26 15.94
CA LEU A 330 -19.22 32.50 15.32
C LEU A 330 -20.57 32.28 14.65
N SER A 331 -21.47 33.25 14.84
CA SER A 331 -22.79 33.33 14.19
C SER A 331 -22.69 33.50 12.69
#